data_AF-A0A7Y4XVR3-F1
#
_entry.id   AF-A0A7Y4XVR3-F1
#
_cell.length_a   1.000
_cell.length_b   1.000
_cell.length_c   1.000
_cell.angle_alpha   90.00
_cell.angle_beta   90.00
_cell.angle_gamma   90.00
#
_symmetry.space_group_name_H-M   'P 1'
#
loop_
_entity.id
_entity.type
_entity.pdbx_description
1 polymer ?
#
loop_
_entity_poly.entity_id
_entity_poly.type
_entity_poly.pdbx_seq_one_letter_code
_entity_poly.pdbx_strand_id
1 'polypeptide(L)' 'MQAIKQYTEVINGSIHINLPKNFTAKRVELIILSADDNNVAEGDFQRFLLDSPEMTDEEYQTIEEKRRHLNQWT' A
#
# COMPACT_ATOMS: atom_id res chain seq x y z
N MET A 1 -0.55 -21.63 -1.54
CA MET A 1 0.73 -20.99 -1.17
C MET A 1 0.93 -21.19 0.33
N GLN A 2 2.02 -21.81 0.76
CA GLN A 2 2.41 -21.80 2.17
C GLN A 2 3.44 -20.69 2.35
N ALA A 3 3.08 -19.63 3.07
CA ALA A 3 3.99 -18.56 3.42
C ALA A 3 4.71 -18.93 4.73
N ILE A 4 6.03 -18.78 4.77
CA ILE A 4 6.81 -18.98 5.99
C ILE A 4 6.92 -17.60 6.67
N LYS A 5 6.25 -17.44 7.82
CA LYS A 5 6.40 -16.25 8.66
C LYS A 5 7.47 -16.52 9.71
N GLN A 6 8.56 -15.76 9.65
CA GLN A 6 9.67 -15.86 10.60
C GLN A 6 9.98 -14.45 11.13
N TYR A 7 10.11 -14.33 12.45
CA TYR A 7 10.67 -13.14 13.09
C TYR A 7 12.19 -13.30 13.15
N THR A 8 12.91 -12.33 12.61
CA THR A 8 14.38 -12.31 12.56
C THR A 8 14.86 -10.93 12.97
N GLU A 9 15.92 -10.89 13.79
CA GLU A 9 16.58 -9.64 14.17
C GLU A 9 17.39 -9.06 13.01
N VAL A 10 17.39 -7.73 12.92
CA VAL A 10 18.23 -7.00 11.97
C VAL A 10 19.59 -6.78 12.63
N ILE A 11 20.63 -7.43 12.10
CA ILE A 11 22.00 -7.33 12.64
C ILE A 11 22.85 -6.60 11.60
N ASN A 12 23.43 -5.45 11.96
CA ASN A 12 24.22 -4.60 11.06
C ASN A 12 23.49 -4.26 9.74
N GLY A 13 22.19 -3.97 9.83
CA GLY A 13 21.36 -3.67 8.65
C GLY A 13 21.11 -4.86 7.71
N SER A 14 21.46 -6.09 8.13
CA SER A 14 21.31 -7.30 7.34
C SER A 14 20.34 -8.28 8.01
N ILE A 15 19.58 -9.02 7.18
CA ILE A 15 18.67 -10.09 7.61
C ILE A 15 19.20 -11.40 7.04
N HIS A 16 19.40 -12.40 7.92
CA HIS A 16 19.81 -13.74 7.51
C HIS A 16 18.61 -14.68 7.54
N ILE A 17 18.31 -15.31 6.40
CA ILE A 17 17.18 -16.23 6.25
C ILE A 17 17.69 -17.58 5.80
N ASN A 18 17.41 -18.61 6.59
CA ASN A 18 17.78 -19.99 6.28
C ASN A 18 16.58 -20.68 5.63
N LEU A 19 16.68 -20.93 4.31
CA LEU A 19 15.67 -21.70 3.61
C LEU A 19 15.74 -23.18 4.03
N PRO A 20 14.61 -23.90 4.08
CA PRO A 20 14.59 -25.33 4.34
C PRO A 20 15.46 -26.10 3.32
N LYS A 21 16.12 -27.18 3.76
CA LYS A 21 16.97 -28.02 2.88
C LYS A 21 16.23 -28.60 1.68
N ASN A 22 14.90 -28.72 1.77
CA ASN A 22 14.01 -29.21 0.74
C ASN A 22 13.29 -28.09 -0.03
N PHE A 23 13.76 -26.84 0.04
CA PHE A 23 13.20 -25.73 -0.72
C PHE A 23 13.56 -25.85 -2.20
N THR A 24 12.58 -26.16 -3.05
CA THR A 24 12.79 -26.47 -4.48
C THR A 24 12.42 -25.32 -5.42
N ALA A 25 11.85 -24.23 -4.92
CA ALA A 25 11.40 -23.11 -5.75
C ALA A 25 12.59 -22.25 -6.23
N LYS A 26 12.52 -21.79 -7.49
CA LYS A 26 13.57 -20.96 -8.13
C LYS A 26 13.46 -19.47 -7.81
N ARG A 27 12.33 -19.03 -7.26
CA ARG A 27 12.05 -17.63 -6.90
C ARG A 27 11.46 -17.59 -5.51
N VAL A 28 11.86 -16.57 -4.74
CA VAL A 28 11.37 -16.29 -3.40
C VAL A 28 10.82 -14.87 -3.40
N GLU A 29 9.62 -14.71 -2.88
CA GLU A 29 9.04 -13.41 -2.58
C GLU A 29 9.21 -13.15 -1.08
N LEU A 30 9.70 -11.97 -0.73
CA LEU A 30 9.98 -11.60 0.66
C LEU A 30 9.18 -10.34 1.02
N ILE A 31 8.48 -10.39 2.14
CA ILE A 31 7.75 -9.24 2.69
C ILE A 31 8.42 -8.86 4.01
N ILE A 32 8.98 -7.66 4.08
CA ILE A 32 9.63 -7.12 5.28
C ILE A 32 8.63 -6.17 5.94
N LEU A 33 8.28 -6.47 7.19
CA LEU A 33 7.43 -5.62 8.01
C LEU A 33 8.24 -5.22 9.24
N SER A 34 8.28 -3.92 9.55
CA SER A 34 8.85 -3.43 10.79
C SER A 34 8.02 -3.95 11.97
N ALA A 35 8.67 -4.54 12.96
CA ALA A 35 8.00 -4.98 14.19
C ALA A 35 7.63 -3.80 15.10
N ASP A 36 8.31 -2.66 14.92
CA ASP A 36 8.14 -1.45 15.73
C ASP A 36 7.16 -0.46 15.11
N ASP A 37 6.72 -0.67 13.86
CA ASP A 37 5.66 0.11 13.21
C ASP A 37 4.30 -0.27 13.78
N ASN A 38 4.07 0.07 15.05
CA ASN A 38 2.75 0.01 15.65
C ASN A 38 1.94 1.30 15.46
N ASN A 39 2.50 2.46 15.06
CA ASN A 39 1.69 3.70 14.98
C ASN A 39 2.39 4.90 14.33
N VAL A 40 2.45 5.02 12.99
CA VAL A 40 2.57 6.37 12.37
C VAL A 40 1.78 6.50 11.06
N ALA A 41 1.74 5.48 10.20
CA ALA A 41 1.19 5.68 8.84
C ALA A 41 -0.34 5.57 8.70
N GLU A 42 -1.04 4.79 9.53
CA GLU A 42 -2.51 4.65 9.39
C GLU A 42 -3.26 5.93 9.81
N GLY A 43 -2.77 6.63 10.83
CA GLY A 43 -3.36 7.89 11.27
C GLY A 43 -3.15 9.04 10.29
N ASP A 44 -2.01 9.09 9.62
CA ASP A 44 -1.68 10.19 8.70
C ASP A 44 -2.41 10.07 7.37
N PHE A 45 -2.60 8.86 6.84
CA PHE A 45 -3.42 8.67 5.64
C PHE A 45 -4.92 8.89 5.95
N GLN A 46 -5.41 8.42 7.10
CA GLN A 46 -6.79 8.72 7.52
C GLN A 46 -7.01 10.22 7.74
N ARG A 47 -6.06 10.93 8.37
CA ARG A 47 -6.11 12.40 8.51
C ARG A 47 -6.07 13.10 7.17
N PHE A 48 -5.21 12.65 6.24
CA PHE A 48 -5.18 13.18 4.88
C PHE A 48 -6.50 12.98 4.13
N LEU A 49 -7.17 11.84 4.31
CA LEU A 49 -8.50 11.59 3.73
C LEU A 49 -9.60 12.44 4.38
N LEU A 50 -9.50 12.70 5.69
CA LEU A 50 -10.43 13.57 6.42
C LEU A 50 -10.21 15.05 6.11
N ASP A 51 -8.98 15.47 5.85
CA ASP A 51 -8.59 16.82 5.42
C ASP A 51 -8.73 17.03 3.91
N SER A 52 -9.27 16.04 3.18
CA SER A 52 -9.52 16.21 1.76
C SER A 52 -10.51 17.37 1.56
N PRO A 53 -10.20 18.36 0.70
CA PRO A 53 -11.10 19.47 0.46
C PRO A 53 -12.46 18.95 -0.01
N GLU A 54 -13.53 19.44 0.60
CA GLU A 54 -14.89 19.16 0.16
C GLU A 54 -15.10 19.81 -1.21
N MET A 55 -15.60 19.03 -2.17
CA MET A 55 -15.92 19.53 -3.50
C MET A 55 -17.17 20.40 -3.40
N THR A 56 -17.09 21.62 -3.89
CA THR A 56 -18.25 22.51 -3.95
C THR A 56 -19.22 22.06 -5.05
N ASP A 57 -20.51 22.40 -4.91
CA ASP A 57 -21.54 22.07 -5.89
C ASP A 57 -21.22 22.65 -7.29
N GLU A 58 -20.57 23.82 -7.34
CA GLU A 58 -20.14 24.48 -8.58
C GLU A 58 -19.02 23.71 -9.29
N GLU A 59 -18.03 23.21 -8.54
CA GLU A 59 -16.95 22.37 -9.07
C GLU A 59 -17.50 21.03 -9.56
N TYR A 60 -18.42 20.44 -8.80
CA TYR A 60 -19.10 19.20 -9.18
C TYR A 60 -19.87 19.35 -10.50
N GLN A 61 -20.69 20.41 -10.62
CA GLN A 61 -21.42 20.69 -11.85
C GLN A 61 -20.47 20.85 -13.04
N THR A 62 -19.39 21.62 -12.88
CA THR A 62 -18.41 21.85 -13.94
C THR A 62 -17.78 20.54 -14.44
N ILE A 63 -17.52 19.59 -13.56
CA ILE A 63 -16.98 18.27 -13.91
C ILE A 63 -18.01 17.43 -14.67
N GLU A 64 -19.26 17.42 -14.21
CA GLU A 64 -20.35 16.70 -14.87
C GLU A 64 -20.65 17.24 -16.27
N GLU A 65 -20.60 18.56 -16.48
CA GLU A 65 -20.77 19.14 -17.80
C GLU A 65 -19.66 18.72 -18.77
N LYS A 66 -18.41 18.70 -18.30
CA LYS A 66 -17.26 18.23 -19.09
C LYS A 66 -17.37 16.74 -19.43
N ARG A 67 -17.78 15.90 -18.47
CA ARG A 67 -18.02 14.47 -18.69
C ARG A 67 -19.13 14.23 -19.71
N ARG A 68 -20.24 14.97 -19.59
CA ARG A 68 -21.34 14.92 -20.56
C ARG A 68 -20.87 15.31 -21.97
N HIS A 69 -20.02 16.33 -22.08
CA HIS A 69 -19.41 16.70 -23.36
C HIS A 69 -18.49 15.62 -23.94
N LEU A 70 -17.64 15.01 -23.12
CA LEU A 70 -16.74 13.92 -23.53
C LEU A 70 -17.51 12.66 -23.99
N ASN A 71 -18.58 12.29 -23.27
CA ASN A 71 -19.41 11.14 -23.60
C ASN A 71 -20.28 11.34 -24.85
N GLN A 72 -20.44 12.58 -25.32
CA GLN A 72 -21.09 12.87 -26.60
C GLN A 72 -20.13 12.78 -27.80
N TRP A 73 -18.82 12.68 -27.54
CA TRP A 73 -17.77 12.59 -28.56
C TRP A 73 -17.27 11.16 -28.78
N THR A 74 -17.83 10.17 -28.07
CA THR A 74 -17.52 8.75 -28.18
C THR A 74 -18.72 7.99 -28.73
#